data_AF-A0A7S2V1P9-F1
#
_entry.id   AF-A0A7S2V1P9-F1
#
_cell.length_a   1.000
_cell.length_b   1.000
_cell.length_c   1.000
_cell.angle_alpha   90.00
_cell.angle_beta   90.00
_cell.angle_gamma   90.00
#
_symmetry.space_group_name_H-M   'P 1'
#
loop_
_entity.id
_entity.type
_entity.pdbx_description
1 polymer ?
#
loop_
_entity_poly.entity_id
_entity_poly.type
_entity_poly.pdbx_seq_one_letter_code
_entity_poly.pdbx_strand_id
1 'polypeptide(L)'
;AQRGRISPEKAAKMQSMLKPSLTFDDLRDRDLIIEAVFEKMSLKKEIFTKLDALCSPDAILCSNTSTLDIDEIASATTRPESVVGMHFFSPAHIMRLVEVIRGSKS
;
A
#
# COMPACT_ATOMS: atom_id res chain seq x y z
N ALA A 1 -12.68 -22.15 1.60
CA ALA A 1 -13.73 -23.15 1.88
C ALA A 1 -13.22 -24.60 1.78
N GLN A 2 -12.46 -24.98 0.74
CA GLN A 2 -12.07 -26.39 0.47
C GLN A 2 -11.25 -27.14 1.56
N ARG A 3 -10.58 -26.43 2.48
CA ARG A 3 -9.85 -27.05 3.61
C ARG A 3 -10.54 -26.88 4.97
N GLY A 4 -11.83 -26.51 4.99
CA GLY A 4 -12.61 -26.33 6.23
C GLY A 4 -12.22 -25.14 7.13
N ARG A 5 -11.13 -24.42 6.82
CA ARG A 5 -10.58 -23.33 7.65
C ARG A 5 -11.42 -22.05 7.69
N ILE A 6 -12.32 -21.86 6.71
CA ILE A 6 -13.24 -20.72 6.65
C ILE A 6 -14.62 -21.22 6.19
N SER A 7 -15.69 -20.68 6.79
CA SER A 7 -17.05 -20.97 6.34
C SER A 7 -17.31 -20.39 4.94
N PRO A 8 -18.23 -20.98 4.15
CA PRO A 8 -18.61 -20.44 2.84
C PRO A 8 -19.13 -19.00 2.93
N GLU A 9 -19.94 -18.69 3.94
CA GLU A 9 -20.46 -17.34 4.18
C GLU A 9 -19.35 -16.32 4.45
N LYS A 10 -18.39 -16.67 5.30
CA LYS A 10 -17.22 -15.81 5.58
C LYS A 10 -16.38 -15.61 4.32
N ALA A 11 -16.20 -16.66 3.52
CA ALA A 11 -15.48 -16.57 2.25
C ALA A 11 -16.18 -15.61 1.27
N ALA A 12 -17.49 -15.73 1.11
CA ALA A 12 -18.30 -14.86 0.25
C ALA A 12 -18.23 -13.39 0.73
N LYS A 13 -18.35 -13.16 2.04
CA LYS A 13 -18.22 -11.81 2.63
C LYS A 13 -16.84 -11.19 2.39
N MET A 14 -15.75 -11.95 2.53
CA MET A 14 -14.41 -11.43 2.25
C MET A 14 -14.21 -11.12 0.77
N GLN A 15 -14.75 -11.96 -0.13
CA GLN A 15 -14.70 -11.72 -1.57
C GLN A 15 -15.48 -10.47 -1.97
N SER A 16 -16.65 -10.21 -1.36
CA SER A 16 -17.44 -9.01 -1.66
C SER A 16 -16.78 -7.70 -1.23
N MET A 17 -15.75 -7.74 -0.39
CA MET A 17 -14.97 -6.55 -0.02
C MET A 17 -13.93 -6.15 -1.08
N LEU A 18 -13.65 -7.02 -2.05
CA LEU A 18 -12.70 -6.74 -3.11
C LEU A 18 -13.40 -5.95 -4.24
N LYS A 19 -12.95 -4.73 -4.46
CA LYS A 19 -13.35 -3.91 -5.61
C LYS A 19 -12.13 -3.70 -6.53
N PRO A 20 -12.00 -4.46 -7.62
CA PRO A 20 -10.95 -4.22 -8.61
C PRO A 20 -11.15 -2.86 -9.26
N SER A 21 -10.05 -2.17 -9.56
CA SER A 21 -10.07 -0.93 -10.33
C SER A 21 -8.83 -0.83 -11.22
N LEU A 22 -8.97 -0.05 -12.28
CA LEU A 22 -7.90 0.31 -13.22
C LEU A 22 -7.67 1.83 -13.26
N THR A 23 -8.34 2.61 -12.40
CA THR A 23 -8.19 4.07 -12.29
C THR A 23 -7.71 4.46 -10.91
N PHE A 24 -6.90 5.52 -10.84
CA PHE A 24 -6.48 6.13 -9.59
C PHE A 24 -7.63 6.85 -8.88
N ASP A 25 -8.68 7.30 -9.59
CA ASP A 25 -9.79 8.06 -8.99
C ASP A 25 -10.50 7.30 -7.86
N ASP A 26 -10.53 5.97 -7.91
CA ASP A 26 -11.10 5.13 -6.85
C ASP A 26 -10.28 5.18 -5.54
N LEU A 27 -9.09 5.77 -5.55
CA LEU A 27 -8.20 5.91 -4.39
C LEU A 27 -8.39 7.22 -3.61
N ARG A 28 -9.14 8.18 -4.14
CA ARG A 28 -9.30 9.54 -3.59
C ARG A 28 -9.70 9.54 -2.11
N ASP A 29 -10.68 8.70 -1.77
CA ASP A 29 -11.29 8.59 -0.44
C ASP A 29 -10.80 7.34 0.30
N ARG A 30 -9.51 6.98 0.19
CA ARG A 30 -8.91 5.86 0.92
C ARG A 30 -8.00 6.39 2.03
N ASP A 31 -8.15 5.83 3.22
CA ASP A 31 -7.35 6.22 4.39
C ASP A 31 -5.93 5.65 4.37
N LEU A 32 -5.74 4.49 3.73
CA LEU A 32 -4.48 3.77 3.64
C LEU A 32 -4.28 3.20 2.23
N ILE A 33 -3.14 3.50 1.62
CA ILE A 33 -2.76 3.01 0.29
C ILE A 33 -1.43 2.26 0.42
N ILE A 34 -1.37 1.02 -0.09
CA ILE A 34 -0.14 0.21 -0.10
C ILE A 34 0.27 -0.02 -1.55
N GLU A 35 1.39 0.59 -1.94
CA GLU A 35 2.01 0.43 -3.25
C GLU A 35 2.85 -0.86 -3.30
N ALA A 36 2.57 -1.71 -4.30
CA ALA A 36 3.27 -2.97 -4.54
C ALA A 36 3.52 -3.22 -6.04
N VAL A 37 3.94 -2.18 -6.76
CA VAL A 37 4.38 -2.25 -8.17
C VAL A 37 5.84 -2.71 -8.28
N PHE A 38 6.34 -2.77 -9.52
CA PHE A 38 7.72 -3.16 -9.80
C PHE A 38 8.76 -2.32 -9.03
N GLU A 39 9.86 -2.98 -8.70
CA GLU A 39 10.94 -2.41 -7.89
C GLU A 39 11.83 -1.45 -8.69
N LYS A 40 11.28 -0.27 -9.01
CA LYS A 40 11.95 0.79 -9.76
C LYS A 40 11.65 2.15 -9.13
N MET A 41 12.69 2.84 -8.65
CA MET A 41 12.55 4.12 -7.96
C MET A 41 11.77 5.16 -8.77
N SER A 42 12.07 5.33 -10.06
CA SER A 42 11.39 6.33 -10.89
C SER A 42 9.88 6.04 -11.03
N LEU A 43 9.49 4.76 -11.09
CA LEU A 43 8.08 4.37 -11.18
C LEU A 43 7.36 4.63 -9.85
N LYS A 44 7.99 4.27 -8.73
CA LYS A 44 7.42 4.54 -7.40
C LYS A 44 7.28 6.04 -7.17
N LYS A 45 8.30 6.85 -7.47
CA LYS A 45 8.21 8.32 -7.39
C LYS A 45 7.04 8.87 -8.22
N GLU A 46 6.89 8.42 -9.47
CA GLU A 46 5.76 8.83 -10.32
C GLU A 46 4.40 8.49 -9.69
N ILE A 47 4.26 7.30 -9.13
CA ILE A 47 3.02 6.87 -8.46
C ILE A 47 2.77 7.70 -7.21
N PHE A 48 3.79 7.91 -6.36
CA PHE A 48 3.64 8.66 -5.12
C PHE A 48 3.32 10.13 -5.38
N THR A 49 3.88 10.77 -6.42
CA THR A 49 3.46 12.12 -6.84
C THR A 49 1.98 12.16 -7.24
N LYS A 50 1.49 11.15 -7.97
CA LYS A 50 0.07 11.08 -8.35
C LYS A 50 -0.84 10.84 -7.15
N LEU A 51 -0.46 9.93 -6.26
CA LEU A 51 -1.20 9.65 -5.03
C LEU A 51 -1.26 10.87 -4.12
N ASP A 52 -0.15 11.61 -4.00
CA ASP A 52 -0.07 12.83 -3.21
C ASP A 52 -1.06 13.89 -3.69
N ALA A 53 -1.13 14.12 -5.01
CA ALA A 53 -2.04 15.09 -5.59
C ALA A 53 -3.53 14.67 -5.54
N LEU A 54 -3.81 13.36 -5.53
CA LEU A 54 -5.17 12.85 -5.68
C LEU A 54 -5.84 12.47 -4.35
N CYS A 55 -5.10 11.87 -3.43
CA CYS A 55 -5.68 11.29 -2.20
C CYS A 55 -5.91 12.38 -1.15
N SER A 56 -6.81 12.11 -0.21
CA SER A 56 -6.99 12.95 0.98
C SER A 56 -5.63 13.28 1.66
N PRO A 57 -5.42 14.52 2.15
CA PRO A 57 -4.23 14.89 2.91
C PRO A 57 -3.98 14.01 4.15
N ASP A 58 -5.04 13.43 4.71
CA ASP A 58 -4.98 12.54 5.88
C ASP A 58 -4.65 11.08 5.53
N ALA A 59 -4.59 10.72 4.24
CA ALA A 59 -4.30 9.36 3.81
C ALA A 59 -2.84 8.98 4.05
N ILE A 60 -2.59 7.78 4.60
CA ILE A 60 -1.24 7.22 4.76
C ILE A 60 -0.83 6.51 3.48
N LEU A 61 0.37 6.85 2.99
CA LEU A 61 0.93 6.29 1.76
C LEU A 61 2.08 5.32 2.11
N CYS A 62 1.88 4.04 1.82
CA CYS A 62 2.84 2.99 2.15
C CYS A 62 3.49 2.40 0.89
N SER A 63 4.79 2.10 0.93
CA SER A 63 5.43 1.23 -0.06
C SER A 63 5.76 -0.15 0.53
N ASN A 64 5.49 -1.22 -0.22
CA ASN A 64 5.92 -2.59 0.09
C ASN A 64 7.36 -2.89 -0.38
N THR A 65 8.12 -1.87 -0.83
CA THR A 65 9.49 -2.08 -1.32
C THR A 65 10.36 -2.87 -0.32
N SER A 66 11.24 -3.72 -0.85
CA SER A 66 12.18 -4.52 -0.06
C SER A 66 13.60 -3.96 -0.09
N THR A 67 13.92 -3.08 -1.05
CA THR A 67 15.30 -2.61 -1.27
C THR A 67 15.45 -1.12 -1.51
N LEU A 68 14.36 -0.40 -1.79
CA LEU A 68 14.42 1.03 -2.09
C LEU A 68 14.25 1.86 -0.82
N ASP A 69 14.92 3.01 -0.81
CA ASP A 69 14.88 3.96 0.30
C ASP A 69 13.51 4.66 0.37
N ILE A 70 12.86 4.56 1.54
CA ILE A 70 11.57 5.20 1.83
C ILE A 70 11.69 6.73 1.82
N ASP A 71 12.80 7.30 2.30
CA ASP A 71 12.99 8.75 2.28
C ASP A 71 13.08 9.28 0.85
N GLU A 72 13.72 8.52 -0.03
CA GLU A 72 13.80 8.86 -1.44
C GLU A 72 12.43 8.76 -2.12
N ILE A 73 11.60 7.77 -1.79
CA ILE A 73 10.20 7.72 -2.26
C ILE A 73 9.39 8.92 -1.72
N ALA A 74 9.51 9.21 -0.43
CA ALA A 74 8.79 10.29 0.25
C ALA A 74 9.11 11.67 -0.33
N SER A 75 10.35 11.87 -0.82
CA SER A 75 10.78 13.12 -1.49
C SER A 75 9.96 13.50 -2.72
N ALA A 76 9.20 12.56 -3.30
CA ALA A 76 8.32 12.82 -4.44
C ALA A 76 6.93 13.38 -4.05
N THR A 77 6.69 13.58 -2.76
CA THR A 77 5.43 14.07 -2.18
C THR A 77 5.63 15.40 -1.46
N THR A 78 4.54 16.14 -1.27
CA THR A 78 4.49 17.37 -0.47
C THR A 78 4.29 17.14 1.03
N ARG A 79 3.97 15.89 1.42
CA ARG A 79 3.68 15.43 2.80
C ARG A 79 4.50 14.20 3.19
N PRO A 80 5.85 14.29 3.19
CA PRO A 80 6.71 13.14 3.49
C PRO A 80 6.46 12.51 4.87
N GLU A 81 5.87 13.24 5.82
CA GLU A 81 5.43 12.74 7.12
C GLU A 81 4.31 11.67 7.04
N SER A 82 3.57 11.62 5.93
CA SER A 82 2.51 10.63 5.68
C SER A 82 2.98 9.41 4.89
N VAL A 83 4.29 9.33 4.59
CA VAL A 83 4.88 8.24 3.79
C VAL A 83 5.68 7.30 4.68
N VAL A 84 5.35 6.00 4.64
CA VAL A 84 6.06 4.96 5.39
C VAL A 84 6.33 3.71 4.54
N GLY A 85 7.23 2.85 4.98
CA GLY A 85 7.32 1.49 4.45
C GLY A 85 6.37 0.54 5.18
N MET A 86 5.68 -0.32 4.45
CA MET A 86 4.88 -1.42 4.99
C MET A 86 5.23 -2.71 4.25
N HIS A 87 6.30 -3.36 4.69
CA HIS A 87 6.90 -4.48 3.98
C HIS A 87 6.31 -5.81 4.45
N PHE A 88 5.65 -6.50 3.51
CA PHE A 88 5.10 -7.84 3.68
C PHE A 88 6.07 -8.88 3.14
N PHE A 89 6.23 -9.97 3.89
CA PHE A 89 7.03 -11.11 3.46
C PHE A 89 6.19 -12.08 2.61
N SER A 90 6.77 -12.59 1.53
CA SER A 90 6.07 -13.52 0.63
C SER A 90 6.07 -14.96 1.16
N PRO A 91 4.93 -15.68 1.14
CA PRO A 91 3.60 -15.20 0.76
C PRO A 91 2.92 -14.40 1.88
N ALA A 92 2.36 -13.23 1.57
CA ALA A 92 1.80 -12.30 2.55
C ALA A 92 0.66 -12.88 3.40
N HIS A 93 -0.05 -13.90 2.91
CA HIS A 93 -1.13 -14.58 3.63
C HIS A 93 -0.65 -15.68 4.59
N ILE A 94 0.66 -15.99 4.59
CA ILE A 94 1.29 -17.03 5.42
C ILE A 94 2.22 -16.38 6.46
N MET A 95 2.99 -15.39 6.02
CA MET A 95 3.98 -14.74 6.86
C MET A 95 3.30 -13.84 7.91
N ARG A 96 3.81 -13.88 9.15
CA ARG A 96 3.24 -13.14 10.29
C ARG A 96 3.87 -11.78 10.51
N LEU A 97 5.09 -11.58 10.00
CA LEU A 97 5.83 -10.34 10.17
C LEU A 97 5.42 -9.33 9.10
N VAL A 98 5.20 -8.10 9.54
CA VAL A 98 5.16 -6.91 8.69
C VAL A 98 6.15 -5.92 9.30
N GLU A 99 7.06 -5.41 8.48
CA GLU A 99 7.96 -4.35 8.90
C GLU A 99 7.31 -3.00 8.61
N VAL A 100 7.23 -2.14 9.63
CA VAL A 100 6.80 -0.74 9.49
C VAL A 100 8.07 0.11 9.50
N ILE A 101 8.48 0.57 8.31
CA ILE A 101 9.72 1.33 8.12
C ILE A 101 9.39 2.81 8.23
N ARG A 102 9.94 3.44 9.26
CA ARG A 102 9.82 4.88 9.49
C ARG A 102 10.82 5.63 8.62
N GLY A 103 10.33 6.52 7.75
CA GLY A 103 11.15 7.53 7.09
C GLY A 103 11.55 8.65 8.07
N SER A 104 12.54 9.45 7.70
CA SER A 104 13.11 10.53 8.51
C SER A 104 12.09 11.61 8.96
N LYS A 105 10.99 11.78 8.22
CA LYS A 105 9.94 12.78 8.46
C LYS A 105 8.64 12.23 9.04
N SER A 106 8.43 10.93 8.93
CA SER A 106 7.29 10.20 9.51
C SER A 106 7.49 9.83 10.98
#